data_AF-A0A2N5JZN3-F1
#
_entry.id   AF-A0A2N5JZN3-F1
#
_cell.length_a   1.000
_cell.length_b   1.000
_cell.length_c   1.000
_cell.angle_alpha   90.00
_cell.angle_beta   90.00
_cell.angle_gamma   90.00
#
_symmetry.space_group_name_H-M   'P 1'
#
loop_
_entity.id
_entity.type
_entity.pdbx_description
1 polymer ?
#
loop_
_entity_poly.entity_id
_entity_poly.type
_entity_poly.pdbx_seq_one_letter_code
_entity_poly.pdbx_strand_id
1 'polypeptide(L)'
;MEHVRAGIDDLIYPIGGEPPHGFDPPSERLEATERYFQAGETTLELVQSYGSGDIVVLVVIERQHGEIGGLPDQDLPLRVPLVYRSNDSEWRLVHWHADPLVHGISLDQLPAFTRG
;
A
#
# COMPACT_ATOMS: atom_id res chain seq x y z
N MET A 1 -26.76 14.34 -4.23
CA MET A 1 -25.42 14.90 -4.06
C MET A 1 -24.69 13.99 -3.11
N GLU A 2 -23.85 13.12 -3.66
CA GLU A 2 -23.06 12.19 -2.87
C GLU A 2 -21.86 12.98 -2.34
N HIS A 3 -21.67 12.99 -1.03
CA HIS A 3 -20.54 13.68 -0.42
C HIS A 3 -19.25 13.04 -0.92
N VAL A 4 -18.50 13.82 -1.69
CA VAL A 4 -17.16 13.48 -2.15
C VAL A 4 -16.26 13.41 -0.91
N ARG A 5 -16.07 12.18 -0.37
CA ARG A 5 -15.28 11.91 0.85
C ARG A 5 -13.79 11.86 0.51
N ALA A 6 -12.96 12.48 1.36
CA ALA A 6 -11.51 12.51 1.21
C ALA A 6 -10.90 11.32 1.99
N GLY A 7 -10.19 10.42 1.30
CA GLY A 7 -9.53 9.26 1.92
C GLY A 7 -9.19 8.17 0.90
N ILE A 8 -8.24 7.30 1.24
CA ILE A 8 -8.02 6.00 0.56
C ILE A 8 -9.09 5.05 1.11
N ASP A 9 -9.80 4.33 0.24
CA ASP A 9 -10.89 3.45 0.67
C ASP A 9 -10.35 2.18 1.35
N ASP A 10 -9.35 1.53 0.75
CA ASP A 10 -8.73 0.32 1.31
C ASP A 10 -7.19 0.43 1.33
N LEU A 11 -6.60 0.19 2.51
CA LEU A 11 -5.15 0.20 2.76
C LEU A 11 -4.72 -1.16 3.33
N ILE A 12 -4.01 -1.96 2.55
CA ILE A 12 -3.54 -3.29 2.96
C ILE A 12 -2.03 -3.23 3.23
N TYR A 13 -1.66 -3.39 4.51
CA TYR A 13 -0.28 -3.32 4.98
C TYR A 13 0.54 -4.58 4.65
N PRO A 14 1.87 -4.46 4.52
CA PRO A 14 2.75 -5.57 4.12
C PRO A 14 3.02 -6.59 5.25
N ILE A 15 2.14 -6.68 6.24
CA ILE A 15 2.25 -7.57 7.40
C ILE A 15 1.05 -8.55 7.50
N GLY A 16 0.16 -8.55 6.50
CA GLY A 16 -1.05 -9.36 6.50
C GLY A 16 -2.15 -8.80 7.41
N GLY A 17 -3.11 -9.66 7.78
CA GLY A 17 -4.31 -9.31 8.54
C GLY A 17 -5.57 -9.26 7.69
N GLU A 18 -6.71 -9.05 8.36
CA GLU A 18 -8.00 -8.90 7.68
C GLU A 18 -7.99 -7.60 6.86
N PRO A 19 -8.36 -7.66 5.56
CA PRO A 19 -8.47 -6.44 4.76
C PRO A 19 -9.46 -5.47 5.40
N PRO A 20 -9.10 -4.20 5.57
CA PRO A 20 -10.09 -3.21 5.98
C PRO A 20 -11.15 -3.10 4.88
N HIS A 21 -12.40 -2.89 5.27
CA HIS A 21 -13.49 -2.63 4.34
C HIS A 21 -13.96 -1.18 4.48
N GLY A 22 -13.71 -0.38 3.45
CA GLY A 22 -14.17 1.00 3.36
C GLY A 22 -13.39 1.99 4.24
N PHE A 23 -13.68 3.28 4.04
CA PHE A 23 -13.03 4.37 4.77
C PHE A 23 -13.34 4.28 6.28
N ASP A 24 -12.31 3.98 7.06
CA ASP A 24 -12.35 4.09 8.52
C ASP A 24 -11.65 5.41 8.93
N PRO A 25 -12.31 6.31 9.69
CA PRO A 25 -11.76 7.62 10.05
C PRO A 25 -10.49 7.55 10.92
N PRO A 26 -9.72 8.65 11.03
CA PRO A 26 -8.29 8.62 10.79
C PRO A 26 -7.49 9.21 11.96
N SER A 27 -7.41 8.48 13.09
CA SER A 27 -6.35 8.70 14.07
C SER A 27 -5.55 7.43 14.26
N GLU A 28 -6.14 6.33 14.71
CA GLU A 28 -5.38 5.12 15.02
C GLU A 28 -4.67 4.53 13.80
N ARG A 29 -5.27 4.63 12.60
CA ARG A 29 -4.65 4.06 11.39
C ARG A 29 -3.62 4.97 10.74
N LEU A 30 -3.85 6.29 10.72
CA LEU A 30 -2.83 7.24 10.29
C LEU A 30 -1.68 7.26 11.30
N GLU A 31 -1.96 7.23 12.60
CA GLU A 31 -0.95 7.04 13.64
C GLU A 31 -0.27 5.69 13.51
N ALA A 32 -0.96 4.62 13.12
CA ALA A 32 -0.32 3.35 12.82
C ALA A 32 0.61 3.50 11.61
N THR A 33 0.17 4.17 10.53
CA THR A 33 1.03 4.45 9.36
C THR A 33 2.25 5.30 9.74
N GLU A 34 2.06 6.39 10.48
CA GLU A 34 3.11 7.29 10.97
C GLU A 34 4.05 6.58 11.95
N ARG A 35 3.54 5.69 12.81
CA ARG A 35 4.37 4.85 13.70
C ARG A 35 5.13 3.79 12.92
N TYR A 36 4.58 3.31 11.79
CA TYR A 36 5.19 2.30 10.94
C TYR A 36 6.24 2.87 9.98
N PHE A 37 6.15 4.15 9.59
CA PHE A 37 7.12 4.81 8.70
C PHE A 37 7.59 6.11 9.35
N GLN A 38 8.53 6.00 10.31
CA GLN A 38 8.92 7.15 11.14
C GLN A 38 9.93 8.09 10.46
N ALA A 39 10.75 7.54 9.56
CA ALA A 39 11.72 8.26 8.75
C ALA A 39 12.12 7.36 7.58
N GLY A 40 12.41 7.94 6.42
CA GLY A 40 12.85 7.18 5.25
C GLY A 40 12.79 7.96 3.95
N GLU A 41 13.47 7.45 2.93
CA GLU A 41 13.33 7.89 1.54
C GLU A 41 12.64 6.78 0.75
N THR A 42 11.76 7.14 -0.19
CA THR A 42 11.14 6.19 -1.11
C THR A 42 11.31 6.64 -2.54
N THR A 43 11.60 5.68 -3.43
CA THR A 43 11.55 5.87 -4.87
C THR A 43 10.53 4.92 -5.48
N LEU A 44 9.82 5.39 -6.50
CA LEU A 44 8.81 4.59 -7.20
C LEU A 44 9.37 4.12 -8.54
N GLU A 45 9.45 2.81 -8.72
CA GLU A 45 9.74 2.18 -10.00
C GLU A 45 8.41 1.74 -10.64
N LEU A 46 8.01 2.39 -11.73
CA LEU A 46 6.82 2.01 -12.48
C LEU A 46 7.09 0.73 -13.30
N VAL A 47 6.41 -0.35 -12.95
CA VAL A 47 6.48 -1.63 -13.69
C VAL A 47 5.48 -1.63 -14.84
N GLN A 48 4.25 -1.18 -14.59
CA GLN A 48 3.19 -1.16 -15.58
C GLN A 48 2.10 -0.15 -15.21
N SER A 49 1.44 0.41 -16.21
CA SER A 49 0.21 1.18 -16.03
C SER A 49 -0.93 0.64 -16.89
N TYR A 50 -2.15 0.76 -16.39
CA TYR A 50 -3.39 0.46 -17.09
C TYR A 50 -4.38 1.59 -16.87
N GLY A 51 -5.18 1.92 -17.88
CA GLY A 51 -6.23 2.93 -17.78
C GLY A 51 -7.51 2.44 -18.45
N SER A 52 -8.65 2.68 -17.80
CA SER A 52 -9.97 2.39 -18.35
C SER A 52 -11.02 3.30 -17.70
N GLY A 53 -11.64 4.16 -18.50
CA GLY A 53 -12.68 5.08 -18.02
C GLY A 53 -12.17 5.99 -16.90
N ASP A 54 -12.82 5.93 -15.74
CA ASP A 54 -12.49 6.67 -14.52
C ASP A 54 -11.45 5.94 -13.64
N ILE A 55 -10.78 4.90 -14.13
CA ILE A 55 -9.80 4.11 -13.36
C ILE A 55 -8.41 4.13 -14.00
N VAL A 56 -7.39 4.30 -13.16
CA VAL A 56 -5.98 4.06 -13.49
C VAL A 56 -5.41 3.08 -12.47
N VAL A 57 -4.68 2.08 -12.96
CA VAL A 57 -3.90 1.17 -12.13
C VAL A 57 -2.43 1.41 -12.41
N LEU A 58 -1.64 1.66 -11.37
CA LEU A 58 -0.19 1.65 -11.45
C LEU A 58 0.32 0.42 -10.69
N VAL A 59 1.14 -0.39 -11.34
CA VAL A 59 1.91 -1.44 -10.68
C VAL A 59 3.29 -0.87 -10.47
N VAL A 60 3.66 -0.62 -9.22
CA VAL A 60 4.96 -0.04 -8.86
C VAL A 60 5.73 -0.96 -7.93
N ILE A 61 7.06 -0.81 -7.93
CA ILE A 61 7.91 -1.22 -6.82
C ILE A 61 8.27 0.04 -6.05
N GLU A 62 7.82 0.14 -4.80
CA GLU A 62 8.29 1.16 -3.87
C GLU A 62 9.61 0.69 -3.27
N ARG A 63 10.70 1.41 -3.53
CA ARG A 63 12.01 1.13 -2.93
C ARG A 63 12.24 2.12 -1.81
N GLN A 64 11.96 1.67 -0.60
CA GLN A 64 12.09 2.46 0.61
C GLN A 64 13.03 1.79 1.61
N HIS A 65 13.65 2.63 2.44
CA HIS A 65 14.34 2.22 3.64
C HIS A 65 13.92 3.15 4.79
N GLY A 66 14.00 2.66 6.01
CA GLY A 66 13.64 3.45 7.17
C GLY A 66 13.45 2.65 8.44
N GLU A 67 13.25 3.38 9.54
CA GLU A 67 12.84 2.79 10.82
C GLU A 67 11.36 2.41 10.74
N ILE A 68 11.10 1.10 10.75
CA ILE A 68 9.78 0.55 10.48
C ILE A 68 9.24 -0.19 11.71
N GLY A 69 8.13 0.30 12.28
CA GLY A 69 7.46 -0.36 13.40
C GLY A 69 8.35 -0.54 14.64
N GLY A 70 9.30 0.36 14.86
CA GLY A 70 10.31 0.29 15.94
C GLY A 70 11.52 -0.60 15.64
N LEU A 71 11.63 -1.15 14.42
CA LEU A 71 12.82 -1.83 13.95
C LEU A 71 13.86 -0.81 13.45
N PRO A 72 15.17 -1.13 13.51
CA PRO A 72 16.22 -0.28 12.95
C PRO A 72 16.00 0.02 11.47
N ASP A 73 16.66 1.08 10.98
CA ASP A 73 16.68 1.41 9.55
C ASP A 73 17.09 0.20 8.71
N GLN A 74 16.20 -0.18 7.80
CA GLN A 74 16.36 -1.33 6.91
C GLN A 74 15.62 -1.10 5.59
N ASP A 75 16.09 -1.76 4.53
CA ASP A 75 15.39 -1.81 3.26
C ASP A 75 14.05 -2.55 3.42
N LEU A 76 12.98 -1.94 2.90
CA LEU A 76 11.66 -2.56 2.78
C LEU A 76 11.11 -2.29 1.37
N PRO A 77 11.62 -2.95 0.32
CA PRO A 77 11.03 -2.80 -0.99
C PRO A 77 9.64 -3.45 -1.00
N LEU A 78 8.64 -2.78 -1.56
CA LEU A 78 7.25 -3.24 -1.63
C LEU A 78 6.79 -3.32 -3.08
N ARG A 79 6.04 -4.37 -3.43
CA ARG A 79 5.25 -4.41 -4.66
C ARG A 79 3.89 -3.79 -4.34
N VAL A 80 3.52 -2.76 -5.09
CA VAL A 80 2.34 -1.98 -4.76
C VAL A 80 1.47 -1.73 -5.98
N PRO A 81 0.35 -2.46 -6.12
CA PRO A 81 -0.75 -2.03 -6.96
C PRO A 81 -1.43 -0.80 -6.34
N LEU A 82 -1.37 0.32 -7.07
CA LEU A 82 -2.08 1.54 -6.76
C LEU A 82 -3.28 1.66 -7.69
N VAL A 83 -4.49 1.79 -7.16
CA VAL A 83 -5.68 2.06 -7.96
C VAL A 83 -6.14 3.48 -7.70
N TYR A 84 -6.18 4.27 -8.75
CA TYR A 84 -6.72 5.60 -8.75
C TYR A 84 -8.09 5.61 -9.42
N ARG A 85 -9.01 6.37 -8.84
CA ARG A 85 -10.32 6.67 -9.43
C ARG A 85 -10.46 8.16 -9.67
N SER A 86 -10.97 8.53 -10.84
CA SER A 86 -11.32 9.91 -11.16
C SER A 86 -12.70 10.25 -10.58
N ASN A 87 -12.80 11.40 -9.92
CA ASN A 87 -14.08 11.98 -9.52
C ASN A 87 -14.12 13.45 -9.96
N ASP A 88 -15.03 13.76 -10.89
CA ASP A 88 -15.27 15.05 -11.56
C ASP A 88 -14.04 15.68 -12.27
N SER A 89 -12.95 15.92 -11.56
CA SER A 89 -11.72 16.52 -12.10
C SER A 89 -10.42 16.09 -11.38
N GLU A 90 -10.51 15.21 -10.38
CA GLU A 90 -9.36 14.79 -9.58
C GLU A 90 -9.20 13.28 -9.63
N TRP A 91 -7.95 12.82 -9.69
CA TRP A 91 -7.60 11.42 -9.45
C TRP A 91 -7.34 11.21 -7.96
N ARG A 92 -7.93 10.17 -7.39
CA ARG A 92 -7.77 9.83 -5.98
C ARG A 92 -7.33 8.39 -5.86
N LEU A 93 -6.33 8.15 -5.01
CA LEU A 93 -5.93 6.80 -4.64
C LEU A 93 -7.06 6.19 -3.83
N VAL A 94 -7.71 5.16 -4.37
CA VAL A 94 -8.81 4.45 -3.71
C VAL A 94 -8.35 3.10 -3.13
N HIS A 95 -7.24 2.56 -3.63
CA HIS A 95 -6.67 1.31 -3.15
C HIS A 95 -5.15 1.34 -3.15
N TRP A 96 -4.55 0.96 -2.03
CA TRP A 96 -3.12 0.68 -1.90
C TRP A 96 -2.96 -0.69 -1.25
N HIS A 97 -2.21 -1.56 -1.91
CA HIS A 97 -1.89 -2.88 -1.40
C HIS A 97 -0.38 -3.06 -1.42
N ALA A 98 0.24 -3.21 -0.26
CA ALA A 98 1.66 -3.50 -0.20
C ALA A 98 1.94 -4.97 0.06
N ASP A 99 2.82 -5.52 -0.76
CA ASP A 99 3.34 -6.86 -0.64
C ASP A 99 4.87 -6.81 -0.51
N PRO A 100 5.44 -7.29 0.62
CA PRO A 100 6.88 -7.21 0.88
C PRO A 100 7.70 -8.26 0.10
N LEU A 101 7.07 -9.21 -0.59
CA LEU A 101 7.77 -10.29 -1.29
C LEU A 101 8.30 -9.84 -2.67
N VAL A 102 8.99 -8.69 -2.72
CA VAL A 102 9.72 -8.22 -3.91
C VAL A 102 10.77 -9.25 -4.34
N HIS A 103 11.46 -9.85 -3.37
CA HIS A 103 12.31 -11.00 -3.60
C HIS A 103 11.45 -12.27 -3.53
N GLY A 104 11.44 -13.03 -4.62
CA GLY A 104 10.68 -14.27 -4.70
C GLY A 104 11.14 -15.28 -3.65
N ILE A 105 10.17 -15.92 -3.00
CA ILE A 105 10.39 -17.10 -2.16
C ILE A 105 10.07 -18.36 -2.94
N SER A 106 10.67 -19.48 -2.55
CA SER A 106 10.34 -20.79 -3.11
C SER A 106 9.01 -21.32 -2.57
N LEU A 107 8.41 -22.28 -3.28
CA LEU A 107 7.15 -22.88 -2.85
C LEU A 107 7.26 -23.64 -1.52
N ASP A 108 8.45 -24.16 -1.18
CA ASP A 108 8.73 -24.79 0.11
C ASP A 108 8.90 -23.76 1.25
N GLN A 109 9.25 -22.51 0.95
CA GLN A 109 9.32 -21.41 1.91
C GLN A 109 7.94 -20.79 2.20
N LEU A 110 7.03 -20.78 1.22
CA LEU A 110 5.69 -20.17 1.34
C LEU A 110 4.91 -20.59 2.61
N PRO A 111 4.86 -21.88 3.01
CA PRO A 111 4.11 -22.30 4.19
C PRO A 111 4.60 -21.70 5.52
N ALA A 112 5.82 -21.16 5.58
CA ALA A 112 6.31 -20.46 6.76
C ALA A 112 5.59 -19.11 7.00
N PHE A 113 4.98 -18.53 5.97
CA PHE A 113 4.32 -17.23 6.01
C PHE A 113 2.79 -17.31 5.93
N THR A 114 2.23 -18.43 5.46
CA THR A 114 0.78 -18.55 5.18
C THR A 114 0.02 -19.44 6.15
N ARG A 115 0.69 -20.09 7.11
CA ARG A 115 0.03 -20.92 8.12
C ARG A 115 -0.41 -20.03 9.29
N GLY A 116 -1.72 -19.98 9.52
CA GLY A 116 -2.35 -19.36 10.70
C GLY A 116 -2.66 -20.38 11.79
#